data_AF-A0A2N2DBU6-F1
#
_entry.id   AF-A0A2N2DBU6-F1
#
_cell.length_a   1.000
_cell.length_b   1.000
_cell.length_c   1.000
_cell.angle_alpha   90.00
_cell.angle_beta   90.00
_cell.angle_gamma   90.00
#
_symmetry.space_group_name_H-M   'P 1'
#
loop_
_entity.id
_entity.type
_entity.pdbx_description
1 polymer ?
#
loop_
_entity_poly.entity_id
_entity_poly.type
_entity_poly.pdbx_seq_one_letter_code
_entity_poly.pdbx_strand_id
1 'polypeptide(L)'
;MAVRRSAITCLLIIMLTLFSGCARDGQDNQEYYGIYGSAGPWKVGIVKGAADKTPSGLNEAVAAGISKIIKDYDAEYTVLDQGDLVNNEECLRYLAENGYNLVIAVGAGMEESLAKIAPDYPDVSFIIFDGEVEQDNVSSVKITEEEGAFLAGVAAAAFTKSNMVGYVGGAMTDHTMEQGFARGVQYVNITEGKKVKVYVSYAGVTEKAAGDSERGKQLAANMYWSGVDVVYSGPGSLGSGAAKAAAENRSIAFVNDASLVNTMPWNVYGSVIKKPEEVVYALAKKALGGEFAAGRAGFGLTHGAVDFILSQAVPEDTAGKLNRIKDQIKKGEIKPYAIEIPVGLVTDMKELPVDRNRPPAGAQPGTGNSGRTGGGSNSSGGSTGGSSNGGTAGSGENTGGTTTGPSTGTNTGEAADNPGNDDSAGGSETTDGSGTDGTTGGSNGNGTAGDSGSGDTTDPLPQDIGST
;
A
#
# COMPACT_ATOMS: atom_id res chain seq x y z
N MET A 1 0.61 42.56 67.56
CA MET A 1 -0.33 41.93 66.60
C MET A 1 0.17 42.21 65.18
N ALA A 2 1.02 41.34 64.60
CA ALA A 2 1.32 41.31 63.16
C ALA A 2 2.36 40.22 62.77
N VAL A 3 2.41 39.05 63.40
CA VAL A 3 3.25 37.93 62.88
C VAL A 3 2.63 36.59 63.30
N ARG A 4 1.42 36.26 62.82
CA ARG A 4 0.83 34.93 63.05
C ARG A 4 -0.37 34.59 62.14
N ARG A 5 -0.37 35.06 60.89
CA ARG A 5 -1.43 34.72 59.91
C ARG A 5 -0.94 34.22 58.53
N SER A 6 0.36 34.21 58.24
CA SER A 6 0.85 33.80 56.92
C SER A 6 1.30 32.34 56.80
N ALA A 7 1.33 31.57 57.90
CA ALA A 7 1.79 30.17 57.88
C ALA A 7 0.66 29.14 57.62
N ILE A 8 -0.60 29.54 57.80
CA ILE A 8 -1.74 28.61 57.67
C ILE A 8 -2.25 28.54 56.22
N THR A 9 -1.99 29.56 55.40
CA THR A 9 -2.43 29.59 54.00
C THR A 9 -1.52 28.78 53.07
N CYS A 10 -0.23 28.63 53.38
CA CYS A 10 0.68 27.79 52.58
C CYS A 10 0.54 26.29 52.83
N LEU A 11 -0.04 25.87 53.97
CA LEU A 11 -0.19 24.45 54.31
C LEU A 11 -1.42 23.80 53.64
N LEU A 12 -2.39 24.60 53.17
CA LEU A 12 -3.62 24.12 52.52
C LEU A 12 -3.50 23.95 51.00
N ILE A 13 -2.44 24.50 50.37
CA ILE A 13 -2.20 24.36 48.92
C ILE A 13 -1.33 23.14 48.61
N ILE A 14 -0.56 22.63 49.58
CA ILE A 14 0.35 21.48 49.40
C ILE A 14 -0.38 20.12 49.56
N MET A 15 -1.61 20.10 50.08
CA MET A 15 -2.36 18.86 50.31
C MET A 15 -3.30 18.43 49.16
N LEU A 16 -3.28 19.15 48.02
CA LEU A 16 -4.12 18.83 46.86
C LEU A 16 -3.38 18.12 45.70
N THR A 17 -2.12 17.71 45.90
CA THR A 17 -1.29 17.06 44.85
C THR A 17 -0.88 15.62 45.19
N LEU A 18 -1.66 14.89 46.00
CA LEU A 18 -1.33 13.51 46.43
C LEU A 18 -2.39 12.46 46.08
N PHE A 19 -3.12 12.64 44.98
CA PHE A 19 -3.92 11.58 44.37
C PHE A 19 -3.77 11.56 42.85
N SER A 20 -2.54 11.36 42.36
CA SER A 20 -2.32 10.70 41.07
C SER A 20 -1.95 9.25 41.38
N GLY A 21 -2.97 8.40 41.36
CA GLY A 21 -2.80 6.96 41.46
C GLY A 21 -1.94 6.46 40.30
N CYS A 22 -0.94 5.64 40.62
CA CYS A 22 -0.28 4.81 39.63
C CYS A 22 -1.26 3.72 39.20
N ALA A 23 -2.06 4.01 38.16
CA ALA A 23 -2.50 2.99 37.23
C ALA A 23 -1.31 2.74 36.30
N ARG A 24 -0.67 1.59 36.48
CA ARG A 24 0.35 1.07 35.58
C ARG A 24 -0.40 0.52 34.36
N ASP A 25 -0.64 1.38 33.39
CA ASP A 25 -1.22 1.00 32.10
C ASP A 25 -0.11 0.54 31.15
N GLY A 26 -0.44 -0.47 30.36
CA GLY A 26 0.50 -1.22 29.52
C GLY A 26 0.95 -0.44 28.29
N GLN A 27 2.23 -0.60 27.96
CA GLN A 27 2.86 -0.44 26.64
C GLN A 27 2.10 0.42 25.59
N ASP A 28 2.07 1.73 25.77
CA ASP A 28 1.99 2.68 24.66
C ASP A 28 3.44 3.04 24.26
N ASN A 29 4.01 2.29 23.32
CA ASN A 29 5.29 2.64 22.69
C ASN A 29 5.08 3.75 21.66
N GLN A 30 4.78 4.96 22.13
CA GLN A 30 5.01 6.20 21.37
C GLN A 30 5.89 7.12 22.22
N GLU A 31 7.19 6.86 22.18
CA GLU A 31 8.18 7.78 22.76
C GLU A 31 8.48 8.89 21.74
N TYR A 32 7.87 10.05 21.95
CA TYR A 32 8.27 11.31 21.34
C TYR A 32 9.46 11.88 22.12
N TYR A 33 10.64 11.99 21.49
CA TYR A 33 11.76 12.75 22.03
C TYR A 33 11.82 14.10 21.30
N GLY A 34 11.40 15.17 21.97
CA GLY A 34 11.42 16.52 21.41
C GLY A 34 12.77 17.21 21.64
N ILE A 35 13.36 17.74 20.57
CA ILE A 35 14.35 18.82 20.63
C ILE A 35 13.89 19.92 19.67
N TYR A 36 13.73 21.14 20.21
CA TYR A 36 13.31 22.33 19.47
C TYR A 36 14.52 22.99 18.79
N GLY A 37 14.58 22.91 17.45
CA GLY A 37 15.57 23.60 16.62
C GLY A 37 15.05 24.93 16.05
N SER A 38 15.90 25.94 15.98
CA SER A 38 15.54 27.35 15.76
C SER A 38 15.08 27.68 14.34
N ALA A 39 14.09 28.58 14.25
CA ALA A 39 13.68 29.25 13.01
C ALA A 39 14.85 29.99 12.33
N GLY A 40 15.20 29.57 11.12
CA GLY A 40 16.09 30.26 10.19
C GLY A 40 15.54 30.18 8.75
N PRO A 41 16.15 30.83 7.75
CA PRO A 41 15.76 30.61 6.36
C PRO A 41 15.96 29.13 6.02
N TRP A 42 14.91 28.48 5.53
CA TRP A 42 14.92 27.05 5.32
C TRP A 42 15.39 26.70 3.91
N LYS A 43 16.32 25.74 3.85
CA LYS A 43 16.78 25.09 2.63
C LYS A 43 16.49 23.60 2.76
N VAL A 44 15.61 23.11 1.90
CA VAL A 44 15.10 21.73 1.94
C VAL A 44 15.76 20.86 0.88
N GLY A 45 16.43 19.80 1.29
CA GLY A 45 17.05 18.84 0.39
C GLY A 45 16.28 17.53 0.37
N ILE A 46 16.05 16.94 -0.80
CA ILE A 46 15.42 15.63 -0.93
C ILE A 46 16.40 14.68 -1.62
N VAL A 47 16.61 13.50 -1.06
CA VAL A 47 17.38 12.41 -1.68
C VAL A 47 16.41 11.28 -2.02
N LYS A 48 16.22 11.04 -3.32
CA LYS A 48 15.34 9.98 -3.83
C LYS A 48 15.99 8.61 -3.65
N GLY A 49 15.22 7.65 -3.15
CA GLY A 49 15.67 6.27 -3.02
C GLY A 49 15.60 5.48 -4.32
N ALA A 50 16.40 4.42 -4.41
CA ALA A 50 16.49 3.55 -5.58
C ALA A 50 15.18 2.83 -5.96
N ALA A 51 14.33 2.55 -4.96
CA ALA A 51 13.31 1.50 -5.04
C ALA A 51 12.00 1.93 -5.70
N ASP A 52 11.72 3.22 -5.86
CA ASP A 52 10.42 3.69 -6.37
C ASP A 52 10.55 4.84 -7.40
N LYS A 53 10.83 4.47 -8.65
CA LYS A 53 10.95 5.41 -9.78
C LYS A 53 9.62 5.62 -10.53
N THR A 54 8.50 5.24 -9.94
CA THR A 54 7.19 5.37 -10.61
C THR A 54 6.64 6.80 -10.46
N PRO A 55 5.93 7.34 -11.48
CA PRO A 55 5.36 8.69 -11.39
C PRO A 55 4.34 8.90 -10.26
N SER A 56 3.79 7.80 -9.73
CA SER A 56 2.87 7.77 -8.58
C SER A 56 3.55 7.26 -7.30
N GLY A 57 4.88 7.13 -7.32
CA GLY A 57 5.67 6.54 -6.25
C GLY A 57 5.98 7.52 -5.13
N LEU A 58 6.49 6.97 -4.02
CA LEU A 58 6.83 7.72 -2.81
C LEU A 58 7.82 8.87 -3.08
N ASN A 59 8.81 8.65 -3.96
CA ASN A 59 9.78 9.68 -4.36
C ASN A 59 9.09 10.93 -4.93
N GLU A 60 8.13 10.75 -5.84
CA GLU A 60 7.42 11.86 -6.48
C GLU A 60 6.41 12.50 -5.55
N ALA A 61 5.75 11.71 -4.69
CA ALA A 61 4.84 12.26 -3.70
C ALA A 61 5.53 13.11 -2.63
N VAL A 62 6.73 12.70 -2.19
CA VAL A 62 7.57 13.51 -1.28
C VAL A 62 7.98 14.82 -1.95
N ALA A 63 8.47 14.77 -3.20
CA ALA A 63 8.82 15.98 -3.94
C ALA A 63 7.60 16.91 -4.13
N ALA A 64 6.44 16.36 -4.47
CA ALA A 64 5.20 17.11 -4.63
C ALA A 64 4.74 17.76 -3.31
N GLY A 65 4.79 17.03 -2.19
CA GLY A 65 4.44 17.53 -0.87
C GLY A 65 5.30 18.73 -0.45
N ILE A 66 6.61 18.67 -0.69
CA ILE A 66 7.53 19.78 -0.42
C ILE A 66 7.25 20.97 -1.35
N SER A 67 6.99 20.73 -2.64
CA SER A 67 6.72 21.83 -3.58
C SER A 67 5.50 22.69 -3.19
N LYS A 68 4.53 22.11 -2.45
CA LYS A 68 3.37 22.83 -1.93
C LYS A 68 3.75 23.79 -0.80
N ILE A 69 4.58 23.37 0.15
CA ILE A 69 4.86 24.13 1.39
C ILE A 69 5.97 25.18 1.24
N ILE A 70 6.95 24.94 0.36
CA ILE A 70 8.09 25.86 0.20
C ILE A 70 7.67 27.27 -0.25
N LYS A 71 6.54 27.37 -0.97
CA LYS A 71 5.97 28.66 -1.39
C LYS A 71 5.44 29.46 -0.22
N ASP A 72 4.91 28.78 0.81
CA ASP A 72 4.33 29.42 1.99
C ASP A 72 5.42 29.96 2.93
N TYR A 73 6.65 29.44 2.83
CA TYR A 73 7.77 29.73 3.73
C TYR A 73 8.96 30.44 3.05
N ASP A 74 8.85 30.79 1.76
CA ASP A 74 9.94 31.34 0.95
C ASP A 74 11.23 30.51 1.05
N ALA A 75 11.06 29.18 1.06
CA ALA A 75 12.14 28.21 1.24
C ALA A 75 12.70 27.77 -0.12
N GLU A 76 14.02 27.60 -0.18
CA GLU A 76 14.66 26.96 -1.33
C GLU A 76 14.57 25.43 -1.20
N TYR A 77 14.43 24.72 -2.31
CA TYR A 77 14.53 23.26 -2.29
C TYR A 77 15.32 22.70 -3.48
N THR A 78 15.93 21.54 -3.26
CA THR A 78 16.59 20.74 -4.29
C THR A 78 16.25 19.27 -4.10
N VAL A 79 16.18 18.56 -5.22
CA VAL A 79 15.94 17.12 -5.28
C VAL A 79 17.15 16.48 -5.95
N LEU A 80 17.74 15.48 -5.30
CA LEU A 80 18.86 14.70 -5.80
C LEU A 80 18.41 13.25 -6.07
N ASP A 81 18.79 12.73 -7.24
CA ASP A 81 18.64 11.34 -7.64
C ASP A 81 19.96 10.56 -7.50
N GLN A 82 19.86 9.24 -7.34
CA GLN A 82 21.02 8.33 -7.39
C GLN A 82 21.60 8.32 -8.83
N GLY A 83 22.58 9.18 -9.07
CA GLY A 83 23.10 9.52 -10.39
C GLY A 83 23.58 10.97 -10.46
N ASP A 84 22.97 11.87 -9.69
CA ASP A 84 23.48 13.23 -9.50
C ASP A 84 24.77 13.22 -8.66
N LEU A 85 24.87 12.27 -7.73
CA LEU A 85 26.07 11.86 -7.01
C LEU A 85 26.15 10.32 -6.98
N VAL A 86 27.34 9.77 -6.67
CA VAL A 86 27.63 8.35 -6.90
C VAL A 86 26.88 7.44 -5.92
N ASN A 87 26.55 7.91 -4.72
CA ASN A 87 25.85 7.13 -3.70
C ASN A 87 25.01 7.99 -2.71
N ASN A 88 24.19 7.31 -1.90
CA ASN A 88 23.29 7.93 -0.90
C ASN A 88 24.04 8.76 0.15
N GLU A 89 25.20 8.30 0.62
CA GLU A 89 25.99 9.00 1.63
C GLU A 89 26.49 10.35 1.10
N GLU A 90 26.99 10.37 -0.14
CA GLU A 90 27.44 11.59 -0.82
C GLU A 90 26.29 12.59 -1.00
N CYS A 91 25.10 12.13 -1.40
CA CYS A 91 23.92 12.99 -1.51
C CYS A 91 23.56 13.65 -0.17
N LEU A 92 23.45 12.84 0.88
CA LEU A 92 23.10 13.33 2.21
C LEU A 92 24.16 14.30 2.75
N ARG A 93 25.45 13.97 2.58
CA ARG A 93 26.57 14.80 3.01
C ARG A 93 26.61 16.13 2.24
N TYR A 94 26.44 16.09 0.92
CA TYR A 94 26.42 17.28 0.09
C TYR A 94 25.34 18.28 0.54
N LEU A 95 24.12 17.81 0.80
CA LEU A 95 23.05 18.68 1.27
C LEU A 95 23.39 19.29 2.63
N ALA A 96 23.86 18.49 3.58
CA ALA A 96 24.24 18.99 4.90
C ALA A 96 25.38 20.03 4.84
N GLU A 97 26.41 19.82 4.02
CA GLU A 97 27.54 20.75 3.85
C GLU A 97 27.15 22.05 3.12
N ASN A 98 26.12 22.02 2.27
CA ASN A 98 25.69 23.18 1.47
C ASN A 98 24.53 23.97 2.11
N GLY A 99 24.39 23.84 3.43
CA GLY A 99 23.50 24.64 4.25
C GLY A 99 22.02 24.25 4.15
N TYR A 100 21.72 23.04 3.67
CA TYR A 100 20.37 22.49 3.79
C TYR A 100 20.12 22.06 5.23
N ASN A 101 19.10 22.65 5.87
CA ASN A 101 18.78 22.47 7.29
C ASN A 101 17.57 21.56 7.52
N LEU A 102 16.87 21.16 6.45
CA LEU A 102 15.93 20.04 6.43
C LEU A 102 16.30 19.10 5.27
N VAL A 103 16.65 17.85 5.57
CA VAL A 103 17.01 16.85 4.55
C VAL A 103 16.07 15.65 4.65
N ILE A 104 15.48 15.26 3.52
CA ILE A 104 14.50 14.17 3.43
C ILE A 104 15.10 13.02 2.62
N ALA A 105 15.31 11.89 3.27
CA ALA A 105 15.74 10.63 2.68
C ALA A 105 14.51 9.75 2.40
N VAL A 106 14.36 9.27 1.17
CA VAL A 106 13.16 8.51 0.79
C VAL A 106 13.47 7.02 0.60
N GLY A 107 12.84 6.17 1.42
CA GLY A 107 12.85 4.71 1.31
C GLY A 107 13.84 3.99 2.24
N ALA A 108 13.51 2.74 2.56
CA ALA A 108 14.29 1.85 3.46
C ALA A 108 15.77 1.71 3.10
N GLY A 109 16.12 1.81 1.81
CA GLY A 109 17.51 1.72 1.35
C GLY A 109 18.43 2.87 1.79
N MET A 110 17.91 3.86 2.51
CA MET A 110 18.64 5.02 3.01
C MET A 110 19.17 4.85 4.44
N GLU A 111 18.70 3.84 5.17
CA GLU A 111 18.94 3.68 6.62
C GLU A 111 20.43 3.71 6.98
N GLU A 112 21.24 2.85 6.35
CA GLU A 112 22.67 2.73 6.65
C GLU A 112 23.42 4.04 6.37
N SER A 113 23.15 4.68 5.23
CA SER A 113 23.80 5.93 4.86
C SER A 113 23.38 7.08 5.78
N LEU A 114 22.10 7.17 6.12
CA LEU A 114 21.61 8.23 7.00
C LEU A 114 22.09 8.04 8.44
N ALA A 115 22.10 6.82 8.98
CA ALA A 115 22.61 6.53 10.31
C ALA A 115 24.09 6.93 10.47
N LYS A 116 24.88 6.86 9.38
CA LYS A 116 26.27 7.30 9.35
C LYS A 116 26.40 8.83 9.24
N ILE A 117 25.52 9.49 8.49
CA ILE A 117 25.61 10.94 8.22
C ILE A 117 25.01 11.80 9.31
N ALA A 118 23.84 11.43 9.84
CA ALA A 118 23.10 12.28 10.76
C ALA A 118 23.90 12.74 12.00
N PRO A 119 24.76 11.90 12.64
CA PRO A 119 25.58 12.32 13.78
C PRO A 119 26.63 13.39 13.47
N ASP A 120 27.11 13.46 12.22
CA ASP A 120 28.11 14.46 11.79
C ASP A 120 27.48 15.88 11.68
N TYR A 121 26.15 15.97 11.62
CA TYR A 121 25.41 17.20 11.32
C TYR A 121 24.24 17.42 12.29
N PRO A 122 24.50 17.64 13.59
CA PRO A 122 23.46 17.75 14.62
C PRO A 122 22.48 18.91 14.41
N ASP A 123 22.88 19.95 13.68
CA ASP A 123 22.04 21.12 13.37
C ASP A 123 21.11 20.90 12.15
N VAL A 124 21.28 19.79 11.42
CA VAL A 124 20.43 19.44 10.28
C VAL A 124 19.32 18.51 10.76
N SER A 125 18.08 18.88 10.46
CA SER A 125 16.92 18.03 10.69
C SER A 125 16.79 17.02 9.54
N PHE A 126 16.81 15.73 9.85
CA PHE A 126 16.65 14.67 8.86
C PHE A 126 15.29 14.00 8.98
N ILE A 127 14.62 13.75 7.87
CA ILE A 127 13.42 12.91 7.81
C ILE A 127 13.76 11.69 6.94
N ILE A 128 13.45 10.49 7.41
CA ILE A 128 13.51 9.27 6.61
C ILE A 128 12.10 8.69 6.44
N PHE A 129 11.68 8.48 5.20
CA PHE A 129 10.41 7.82 4.88
C PHE A 129 10.62 6.33 4.62
N ASP A 130 9.74 5.49 5.17
CA ASP A 130 9.78 4.03 5.04
C ASP A 130 11.13 3.41 5.42
N GLY A 131 11.83 4.02 6.37
CA GLY A 131 13.04 3.51 6.99
C GLY A 131 13.12 3.94 8.46
N GLU A 132 13.98 3.29 9.22
CA GLU A 132 14.14 3.51 10.65
C GLU A 132 15.60 3.81 11.00
N VAL A 133 15.84 5.01 11.52
CA VAL A 133 17.13 5.47 12.04
C VAL A 133 16.89 6.17 13.38
N GLU A 134 17.60 5.69 14.41
CA GLU A 134 17.51 6.23 15.77
C GLU A 134 18.66 7.23 16.01
N GLN A 135 18.36 8.52 15.87
CA GLN A 135 19.27 9.64 16.14
C GLN A 135 18.48 10.87 16.60
N ASP A 136 19.12 11.75 17.38
CA ASP A 136 18.48 12.93 18.01
C ASP A 136 17.97 13.98 17.02
N ASN A 137 18.46 13.95 15.77
CA ASN A 137 18.09 14.85 14.69
C ASN A 137 17.38 14.13 13.54
N VAL A 138 16.92 12.89 13.73
CA VAL A 138 16.25 12.09 12.68
C VAL A 138 14.80 11.79 13.07
N SER A 139 13.87 12.11 12.17
CA SER A 139 12.47 11.69 12.22
C SER A 139 12.27 10.49 11.29
N SER A 140 12.01 9.32 11.85
CA SER A 140 11.72 8.09 11.11
C SER A 140 10.22 7.95 10.89
N VAL A 141 9.79 8.08 9.64
CA VAL A 141 8.39 8.22 9.26
C VAL A 141 7.91 6.96 8.54
N LYS A 142 6.86 6.34 9.07
CA LYS A 142 6.20 5.20 8.44
C LYS A 142 4.74 5.52 8.19
N ILE A 143 4.28 5.32 6.96
CA ILE A 143 2.84 5.35 6.64
C ILE A 143 2.31 3.93 6.79
N THR A 144 1.32 3.75 7.67
CA THR A 144 0.70 2.45 7.94
C THR A 144 -0.73 2.41 7.43
N GLU A 145 -1.03 1.41 6.61
CA GLU A 145 -2.36 1.14 6.07
C GLU A 145 -3.24 0.34 7.03
N GLU A 146 -2.76 0.01 8.23
CA GLU A 146 -3.48 -0.87 9.16
C GLU A 146 -4.91 -0.37 9.48
N GLU A 147 -5.06 0.93 9.74
CA GLU A 147 -6.37 1.55 10.00
C GLU A 147 -7.28 1.53 8.75
N GLY A 148 -6.70 1.62 7.56
CA GLY A 148 -7.42 1.45 6.29
C GLY A 148 -7.85 -0.01 6.07
N ALA A 149 -6.96 -0.96 6.33
CA ALA A 149 -7.24 -2.39 6.29
C ALA A 149 -8.32 -2.77 7.30
N PHE A 150 -8.33 -2.15 8.48
CA PHE A 150 -9.41 -2.27 9.47
C PHE A 150 -10.77 -1.88 8.86
N LEU A 151 -10.87 -0.73 8.20
CA LEU A 151 -12.11 -0.34 7.54
C LEU A 151 -12.50 -1.30 6.41
N ALA A 152 -11.53 -1.82 5.65
CA ALA A 152 -11.77 -2.87 4.66
C ALA A 152 -12.32 -4.16 5.31
N GLY A 153 -11.84 -4.52 6.50
CA GLY A 153 -12.33 -5.66 7.29
C GLY A 153 -13.76 -5.47 7.78
N VAL A 154 -14.07 -4.29 8.31
CA VAL A 154 -15.43 -3.91 8.70
C VAL A 154 -16.37 -3.99 7.50
N ALA A 155 -15.96 -3.44 6.35
CA ALA A 155 -16.74 -3.47 5.12
C ALA A 155 -16.93 -4.92 4.62
N ALA A 156 -15.88 -5.74 4.60
CA ALA A 156 -15.97 -7.12 4.16
C ALA A 156 -16.93 -7.94 5.03
N ALA A 157 -16.88 -7.78 6.36
CA ALA A 157 -17.82 -8.42 7.27
C ALA A 157 -19.26 -7.89 7.13
N ALA A 158 -19.44 -6.64 6.67
CA ALA A 158 -20.75 -6.08 6.36
C ALA A 158 -21.36 -6.68 5.09
N PHE A 159 -20.53 -6.95 4.06
CA PHE A 159 -20.99 -7.40 2.75
C PHE A 159 -21.04 -8.93 2.57
N THR A 160 -20.24 -9.69 3.32
CA THR A 160 -20.21 -11.15 3.18
C THR A 160 -21.57 -11.77 3.49
N LYS A 161 -21.95 -12.74 2.65
CA LYS A 161 -23.13 -13.60 2.81
C LYS A 161 -22.72 -15.01 3.24
N SER A 162 -21.50 -15.42 2.91
CA SER A 162 -20.94 -16.72 3.30
C SER A 162 -20.38 -16.73 4.73
N ASN A 163 -20.18 -15.56 5.35
CA ASN A 163 -19.37 -15.39 6.57
C ASN A 163 -17.90 -15.79 6.37
N MET A 164 -17.42 -15.81 5.13
CA MET A 164 -16.05 -16.15 4.77
C MET A 164 -15.48 -15.04 3.92
N VAL A 165 -14.49 -14.33 4.46
CA VAL A 165 -13.79 -13.25 3.75
C VAL A 165 -12.33 -13.61 3.54
N GLY A 166 -11.73 -13.11 2.47
CA GLY A 166 -10.37 -13.44 2.08
C GLY A 166 -9.40 -12.26 2.22
N TYR A 167 -8.13 -12.55 2.50
CA TYR A 167 -7.02 -11.61 2.38
C TYR A 167 -5.93 -12.19 1.47
N VAL A 168 -5.59 -11.45 0.41
CA VAL A 168 -4.47 -11.78 -0.48
C VAL A 168 -3.28 -10.87 -0.14
N GLY A 169 -2.25 -11.43 0.47
CA GLY A 169 -1.03 -10.70 0.86
C GLY A 169 0.11 -10.82 -0.16
N GLY A 170 1.01 -9.85 -0.15
CA GLY A 170 2.26 -9.88 -0.94
C GLY A 170 3.29 -10.80 -0.32
N ALA A 171 3.99 -10.30 0.70
CA ALA A 171 4.99 -11.03 1.46
C ALA A 171 4.38 -11.71 2.68
N MET A 172 4.74 -12.96 2.94
CA MET A 172 4.39 -13.68 4.17
C MET A 172 5.13 -13.15 5.42
N THR A 173 6.09 -12.24 5.25
CA THR A 173 6.88 -11.66 6.36
C THR A 173 6.23 -10.43 6.98
N ASP A 174 5.26 -9.80 6.31
CA ASP A 174 4.53 -8.65 6.84
C ASP A 174 3.04 -8.98 6.96
N HIS A 175 2.55 -9.00 8.20
CA HIS A 175 1.17 -9.30 8.55
C HIS A 175 0.38 -8.05 8.96
N THR A 176 0.95 -6.85 8.88
CA THR A 176 0.34 -5.61 9.40
C THR A 176 -1.06 -5.37 8.82
N MET A 177 -1.19 -5.44 7.48
CA MET A 177 -2.49 -5.30 6.81
C MET A 177 -3.44 -6.47 7.03
N GLU A 178 -2.92 -7.70 7.14
CA GLU A 178 -3.73 -8.87 7.50
C GLU A 178 -4.38 -8.66 8.88
N GLN A 179 -3.57 -8.23 9.85
CA GLN A 179 -4.01 -7.98 11.22
C GLN A 179 -5.02 -6.83 11.29
N GLY A 180 -4.77 -5.72 10.58
CA GLY A 180 -5.75 -4.63 10.45
C GLY A 180 -7.08 -5.14 9.90
N PHE A 181 -7.05 -5.88 8.79
CA PHE A 181 -8.24 -6.49 8.20
C PHE A 181 -8.98 -7.43 9.15
N ALA A 182 -8.25 -8.32 9.84
CA ALA A 182 -8.81 -9.24 10.82
C ALA A 182 -9.43 -8.52 12.03
N ARG A 183 -8.80 -7.44 12.52
CA ARG A 183 -9.35 -6.58 13.58
C ARG A 183 -10.67 -5.94 13.14
N GLY A 184 -10.77 -5.50 11.89
CA GLY A 184 -12.00 -4.95 11.32
C GLY A 184 -13.14 -5.98 11.26
N VAL A 185 -12.82 -7.21 10.84
CA VAL A 185 -13.78 -8.32 10.85
C VAL A 185 -14.21 -8.65 12.28
N GLN A 186 -13.26 -8.69 13.22
CA GLN A 186 -13.53 -8.98 14.62
C GLN A 186 -14.39 -7.90 15.28
N TYR A 187 -14.16 -6.63 14.96
CA TYR A 187 -14.99 -5.52 15.42
C TYR A 187 -16.47 -5.76 15.10
N VAL A 188 -16.77 -6.16 13.86
CA VAL A 188 -18.14 -6.48 13.44
C VAL A 188 -18.66 -7.74 14.12
N ASN A 189 -17.84 -8.78 14.29
CA ASN A 189 -18.24 -9.98 15.04
C ASN A 189 -18.67 -9.64 16.48
N ILE A 190 -17.93 -8.75 17.17
CA ILE A 190 -18.23 -8.31 18.54
C ILE A 190 -19.47 -7.41 18.56
N THR A 191 -19.51 -6.39 17.71
CA THR A 191 -20.54 -5.33 17.77
C THR A 191 -21.88 -5.74 17.16
N GLU A 192 -21.88 -6.66 16.20
CA GLU A 192 -23.09 -7.13 15.50
C GLU A 192 -23.42 -8.61 15.76
N GLY A 193 -22.60 -9.33 16.53
CA GLY A 193 -22.82 -10.75 16.82
C GLY A 193 -22.64 -11.67 15.62
N LYS A 194 -21.89 -11.23 14.59
CA LYS A 194 -21.56 -12.06 13.42
C LYS A 194 -20.50 -13.11 13.75
N LYS A 195 -20.34 -14.07 12.83
CA LYS A 195 -19.36 -15.16 12.93
C LYS A 195 -18.54 -15.27 11.65
N VAL A 196 -18.00 -14.14 11.21
CA VAL A 196 -17.17 -14.05 10.00
C VAL A 196 -15.77 -14.58 10.28
N LYS A 197 -15.22 -15.36 9.35
CA LYS A 197 -13.85 -15.89 9.35
C LYS A 197 -13.01 -15.27 8.24
N VAL A 198 -11.73 -15.08 8.52
CA VAL A 198 -10.74 -14.53 7.59
C VAL A 198 -9.88 -15.67 7.06
N TYR A 199 -9.78 -15.77 5.74
CA TYR A 199 -8.92 -16.74 5.07
C TYR A 199 -7.81 -16.05 4.31
N VAL A 200 -6.58 -16.51 4.48
CA VAL A 200 -5.41 -15.78 3.99
C VAL A 200 -4.62 -16.60 2.98
N SER A 201 -4.05 -15.90 2.00
CA SER A 201 -3.07 -16.49 1.08
C SER A 201 -2.06 -15.45 0.64
N TYR A 202 -0.81 -15.85 0.51
CA TYR A 202 0.31 -14.97 0.18
C TYR A 202 0.88 -15.28 -1.21
N ALA A 203 1.27 -14.23 -1.92
CA ALA A 203 1.87 -14.31 -3.25
C ALA A 203 3.32 -14.82 -3.21
N GLY A 204 4.06 -14.50 -2.15
CA GLY A 204 5.42 -14.97 -1.91
C GLY A 204 5.93 -14.66 -0.51
N VAL A 205 7.24 -14.78 -0.33
CA VAL A 205 7.93 -14.56 0.97
C VAL A 205 8.65 -13.22 1.07
N THR A 206 8.66 -12.41 0.00
CA THR A 206 9.32 -11.09 -0.04
C THR A 206 8.41 -10.05 -0.68
N GLU A 207 8.69 -8.77 -0.42
CA GLU A 207 7.89 -7.62 -0.91
C GLU A 207 7.75 -7.58 -2.45
N LYS A 208 8.71 -8.14 -3.19
CA LYS A 208 8.65 -8.24 -4.66
C LYS A 208 7.38 -8.93 -5.15
N ALA A 209 6.81 -9.83 -4.34
CA ALA A 209 5.59 -10.56 -4.69
C ALA A 209 4.34 -9.65 -4.80
N ALA A 210 4.35 -8.46 -4.19
CA ALA A 210 3.27 -7.48 -4.33
C ALA A 210 3.10 -6.95 -5.77
N GLY A 211 4.15 -7.06 -6.60
CA GLY A 211 4.13 -6.64 -8.00
C GLY A 211 3.46 -7.61 -8.98
N ASP A 212 3.02 -8.80 -8.54
CA ASP A 212 2.54 -9.86 -9.44
C ASP A 212 1.00 -9.88 -9.58
N SER A 213 0.46 -9.13 -10.54
CA SER A 213 -0.99 -9.10 -10.79
C SER A 213 -1.58 -10.46 -11.16
N GLU A 214 -0.84 -11.33 -11.85
CA GLU A 214 -1.37 -12.63 -12.27
C GLU A 214 -1.47 -13.57 -11.07
N ARG A 215 -0.47 -13.54 -10.19
CA ARG A 215 -0.53 -14.27 -8.92
C ARG A 215 -1.68 -13.78 -8.03
N GLY A 216 -1.89 -12.47 -7.92
CA GLY A 216 -3.02 -11.91 -7.17
C GLY A 216 -4.38 -12.40 -7.69
N LYS A 217 -4.53 -12.47 -9.03
CA LYS A 217 -5.73 -13.02 -9.67
C LYS A 217 -5.95 -14.49 -9.31
N GLN A 218 -4.91 -15.32 -9.44
CA GLN A 218 -5.01 -16.76 -9.14
C GLN A 218 -5.38 -17.03 -7.68
N LEU A 219 -4.77 -16.30 -6.74
CA LEU A 219 -5.06 -16.45 -5.32
C LEU A 219 -6.51 -16.05 -4.98
N ALA A 220 -6.95 -14.89 -5.44
CA ALA A 220 -8.32 -14.43 -5.22
C ALA A 220 -9.35 -15.35 -5.88
N ALA A 221 -9.09 -15.81 -7.12
CA ALA A 221 -9.96 -16.78 -7.80
C ALA A 221 -10.11 -18.06 -6.97
N ASN A 222 -9.01 -18.61 -6.44
CA ASN A 222 -9.07 -19.80 -5.58
C ASN A 222 -9.91 -19.57 -4.31
N MET A 223 -9.82 -18.38 -3.70
CA MET A 223 -10.68 -18.00 -2.57
C MET A 223 -12.16 -18.02 -2.95
N TYR A 224 -12.52 -17.36 -4.06
CA TYR A 224 -13.90 -17.30 -4.51
C TYR A 224 -14.48 -18.68 -4.83
N TRP A 225 -13.69 -19.54 -5.48
CA TRP A 225 -14.06 -20.92 -5.79
C TRP A 225 -14.31 -21.74 -4.52
N SER A 226 -13.57 -21.46 -3.44
CA SER A 226 -13.62 -22.24 -2.21
C SER A 226 -14.72 -21.80 -1.22
N GLY A 227 -15.40 -20.68 -1.42
CA GLY A 227 -16.43 -20.24 -0.45
C GLY A 227 -16.51 -18.74 -0.23
N VAL A 228 -15.35 -18.09 -0.28
CA VAL A 228 -15.19 -16.67 0.01
C VAL A 228 -16.00 -15.84 -0.98
N ASP A 229 -16.65 -14.78 -0.52
CA ASP A 229 -17.43 -13.89 -1.39
C ASP A 229 -16.96 -12.42 -1.36
N VAL A 230 -16.03 -12.11 -0.46
CA VAL A 230 -15.37 -10.81 -0.37
C VAL A 230 -13.88 -11.00 -0.12
N VAL A 231 -13.01 -10.39 -0.93
CA VAL A 231 -11.55 -10.44 -0.76
C VAL A 231 -10.98 -9.03 -0.59
N TYR A 232 -10.14 -8.83 0.41
CA TYR A 232 -9.23 -7.68 0.48
C TYR A 232 -7.86 -8.09 -0.07
N SER A 233 -7.29 -7.28 -0.95
CA SER A 233 -5.91 -7.49 -1.41
C SER A 233 -4.99 -6.45 -0.80
N GLY A 234 -3.82 -6.90 -0.37
CA GLY A 234 -2.68 -6.06 -0.03
C GLY A 234 -2.14 -5.26 -1.23
N PRO A 235 -0.98 -4.64 -1.05
CA PRO A 235 -0.49 -3.53 -1.87
C PRO A 235 -0.07 -3.96 -3.27
N GLY A 236 0.22 -2.96 -4.10
CA GLY A 236 0.77 -3.14 -5.44
C GLY A 236 -0.19 -3.80 -6.43
N SER A 237 0.39 -4.44 -7.45
CA SER A 237 -0.35 -5.01 -8.57
C SER A 237 -1.25 -6.20 -8.21
N LEU A 238 -1.08 -6.79 -7.02
CA LEU A 238 -1.99 -7.84 -6.51
C LEU A 238 -3.45 -7.39 -6.50
N GLY A 239 -3.72 -6.15 -6.09
CA GLY A 239 -5.06 -5.59 -6.03
C GLY A 239 -5.76 -5.59 -7.38
N SER A 240 -5.02 -5.26 -8.45
CA SER A 240 -5.53 -5.32 -9.82
C SER A 240 -5.88 -6.75 -10.26
N GLY A 241 -5.08 -7.74 -9.84
CA GLY A 241 -5.39 -9.15 -10.05
C GLY A 241 -6.65 -9.61 -9.31
N ALA A 242 -6.74 -9.27 -8.02
CA ALA A 242 -7.89 -9.60 -7.18
C ALA A 242 -9.20 -8.97 -7.70
N ALA A 243 -9.15 -7.73 -8.19
CA ALA A 243 -10.28 -7.06 -8.82
C ALA A 243 -10.76 -7.77 -10.09
N LYS A 244 -9.83 -8.22 -10.95
CA LYS A 244 -10.16 -9.04 -12.14
C LYS A 244 -10.84 -10.36 -11.75
N ALA A 245 -10.29 -11.05 -10.75
CA ALA A 245 -10.90 -12.29 -10.25
C ALA A 245 -12.30 -12.06 -9.67
N ALA A 246 -12.52 -10.95 -8.96
CA ALA A 246 -13.82 -10.58 -8.43
C ALA A 246 -14.86 -10.38 -9.56
N ALA A 247 -14.47 -9.70 -10.65
CA ALA A 247 -15.31 -9.53 -11.83
C ALA A 247 -15.69 -10.86 -12.49
N GLU A 248 -14.72 -11.75 -12.69
CA GLU A 248 -14.93 -13.07 -13.30
C GLU A 248 -15.82 -13.99 -12.45
N ASN A 249 -15.77 -13.86 -11.12
CA ASN A 249 -16.52 -14.68 -10.17
C ASN A 249 -17.77 -13.99 -9.61
N ARG A 250 -18.15 -12.81 -10.14
CA ARG A 250 -19.30 -12.00 -9.67
C ARG A 250 -19.27 -11.77 -8.14
N SER A 251 -18.07 -11.51 -7.62
CA SER A 251 -17.78 -11.33 -6.20
C SER A 251 -17.24 -9.92 -5.93
N ILE A 252 -16.97 -9.60 -4.67
CA ILE A 252 -16.54 -8.27 -4.21
C ILE A 252 -15.06 -8.29 -3.83
N ALA A 253 -14.33 -7.26 -4.24
CA ALA A 253 -12.98 -6.97 -3.83
C ALA A 253 -12.87 -5.61 -3.10
N PHE A 254 -11.92 -5.53 -2.18
CA PHE A 254 -11.29 -4.31 -1.70
C PHE A 254 -9.81 -4.34 -2.09
N VAL A 255 -9.23 -3.20 -2.42
CA VAL A 255 -7.83 -3.12 -2.90
C VAL A 255 -7.05 -2.04 -2.15
N ASN A 256 -5.72 -2.11 -2.21
CA ASN A 256 -4.81 -1.14 -1.61
C ASN A 256 -3.96 -0.43 -2.69
N ASP A 257 -3.47 0.77 -2.38
CA ASP A 257 -2.69 1.71 -3.21
C ASP A 257 -3.42 2.25 -4.44
N ALA A 258 -3.79 1.39 -5.38
CA ALA A 258 -4.46 1.79 -6.61
C ALA A 258 -5.97 1.83 -6.42
N SER A 259 -6.57 3.01 -6.63
CA SER A 259 -8.02 3.16 -6.64
C SER A 259 -8.62 2.56 -7.91
N LEU A 260 -9.45 1.52 -7.75
CA LEU A 260 -10.22 0.90 -8.83
C LEU A 260 -11.74 1.08 -8.67
N VAL A 261 -12.16 1.88 -7.67
CA VAL A 261 -13.58 2.09 -7.36
C VAL A 261 -14.36 2.77 -8.49
N ASN A 262 -13.69 3.54 -9.36
CA ASN A 262 -14.33 4.21 -10.50
C ASN A 262 -14.29 3.37 -11.79
N THR A 263 -13.25 2.54 -11.96
CA THR A 263 -13.04 1.74 -13.18
C THR A 263 -13.71 0.37 -13.10
N MET A 264 -13.84 -0.19 -11.90
CA MET A 264 -14.51 -1.46 -11.63
C MET A 264 -15.54 -1.33 -10.49
N PRO A 265 -16.47 -0.33 -10.54
CA PRO A 265 -17.30 0.04 -9.39
C PRO A 265 -18.18 -1.10 -8.86
N TRP A 266 -18.58 -2.03 -9.73
CA TRP A 266 -19.48 -3.14 -9.38
C TRP A 266 -18.78 -4.35 -8.76
N ASN A 267 -17.45 -4.35 -8.72
CA ASN A 267 -16.65 -5.43 -8.14
C ASN A 267 -15.67 -4.92 -7.09
N VAL A 268 -15.13 -3.69 -7.24
CA VAL A 268 -14.26 -3.06 -6.25
C VAL A 268 -15.10 -2.09 -5.43
N TYR A 269 -15.47 -2.49 -4.21
CA TYR A 269 -16.38 -1.71 -3.37
C TYR A 269 -15.66 -0.63 -2.55
N GLY A 270 -14.36 -0.76 -2.38
CA GLY A 270 -13.55 0.27 -1.76
C GLY A 270 -12.06 0.07 -1.99
N SER A 271 -11.31 1.14 -1.77
CA SER A 271 -9.86 1.15 -1.86
C SER A 271 -9.26 1.85 -0.66
N VAL A 272 -8.20 1.25 -0.11
CA VAL A 272 -7.32 1.91 0.86
C VAL A 272 -6.25 2.68 0.07
N ILE A 273 -6.14 3.98 0.29
CA ILE A 273 -5.27 4.88 -0.48
C ILE A 273 -4.32 5.61 0.48
N LYS A 274 -3.03 5.59 0.17
CA LYS A 274 -2.02 6.41 0.85
C LYS A 274 -2.00 7.83 0.28
N LYS A 275 -1.69 8.78 1.14
CA LYS A 275 -1.50 10.22 0.83
C LYS A 275 -0.15 10.70 1.37
N PRO A 276 0.99 10.13 0.91
CA PRO A 276 2.31 10.49 1.39
C PRO A 276 2.61 11.98 1.26
N GLU A 277 2.10 12.64 0.22
CA GLU A 277 2.23 14.07 -0.01
C GLU A 277 1.66 14.92 1.14
N GLU A 278 0.58 14.47 1.79
CA GLU A 278 -0.05 15.17 2.91
C GLU A 278 0.78 15.00 4.20
N VAL A 279 1.40 13.83 4.39
CA VAL A 279 2.33 13.58 5.51
C VAL A 279 3.55 14.47 5.38
N VAL A 280 4.13 14.51 4.18
CA VAL A 280 5.31 15.32 3.87
C VAL A 280 5.01 16.80 4.08
N TYR A 281 3.86 17.28 3.56
CA TYR A 281 3.43 18.66 3.78
C TYR A 281 3.30 18.97 5.28
N ALA A 282 2.64 18.11 6.07
CA ALA A 282 2.44 18.33 7.49
C ALA A 282 3.76 18.35 8.29
N LEU A 283 4.66 17.39 8.02
CA LEU A 283 5.96 17.30 8.69
C LEU A 283 6.87 18.47 8.30
N ALA A 284 6.95 18.80 7.02
CA ALA A 284 7.72 19.93 6.56
C ALA A 284 7.17 21.23 7.15
N LYS A 285 5.85 21.44 7.18
CA LYS A 285 5.25 22.62 7.83
C LYS A 285 5.64 22.75 9.29
N LYS A 286 5.63 21.65 10.05
CA LYS A 286 6.09 21.64 11.46
C LYS A 286 7.57 21.96 11.57
N ALA A 287 8.41 21.29 10.78
CA ALA A 287 9.85 21.53 10.76
C ALA A 287 10.15 23.00 10.43
N LEU A 288 9.60 23.52 9.32
CA LEU A 288 9.74 24.91 8.87
C LEU A 288 9.21 25.93 9.89
N GLY A 289 8.23 25.53 10.71
CA GLY A 289 7.70 26.30 11.83
C GLY A 289 8.55 26.28 13.10
N GLY A 290 9.66 25.52 13.13
CA GLY A 290 10.51 25.34 14.32
C GLY A 290 10.04 24.23 15.28
N GLU A 291 9.13 23.37 14.83
CA GLU A 291 8.55 22.25 15.61
C GLU A 291 9.01 20.89 15.06
N PHE A 292 10.27 20.76 14.67
CA PHE A 292 10.82 19.46 14.28
C PHE A 292 10.85 18.51 15.49
N ALA A 293 10.53 17.24 15.25
CA ALA A 293 10.57 16.19 16.25
C ALA A 293 11.29 14.95 15.70
N ALA A 294 12.33 14.54 16.41
CA ALA A 294 13.06 13.31 16.14
C ALA A 294 12.35 12.09 16.74
N GLY A 295 12.79 10.91 16.35
CA GLY A 295 12.21 9.64 16.76
C GLY A 295 11.26 9.06 15.71
N ARG A 296 10.43 8.09 16.13
CA ARG A 296 9.57 7.32 15.23
C ARG A 296 8.18 7.95 15.16
N ALA A 297 7.65 8.13 13.94
CA ALA A 297 6.32 8.66 13.71
C ALA A 297 5.54 7.77 12.72
N GLY A 298 4.46 7.18 13.21
CA GLY A 298 3.52 6.38 12.42
C GLY A 298 2.33 7.22 11.95
N PHE A 299 2.08 7.25 10.65
CA PHE A 299 0.98 8.00 10.05
C PHE A 299 -0.03 7.05 9.41
N GLY A 300 -1.31 7.28 9.69
CA GLY A 300 -2.40 6.43 9.23
C GLY A 300 -3.63 7.26 8.88
N LEU A 301 -4.80 6.62 8.95
CA LEU A 301 -6.11 7.24 8.78
C LEU A 301 -6.35 8.39 9.76
N THR A 302 -5.94 8.21 11.02
CA THR A 302 -6.07 9.20 12.09
C THR A 302 -5.33 10.51 11.76
N HIS A 303 -4.25 10.39 10.98
CA HIS A 303 -3.40 11.51 10.57
C HIS A 303 -3.71 12.02 9.15
N GLY A 304 -4.73 11.48 8.48
CA GLY A 304 -5.06 11.81 7.09
C GLY A 304 -4.10 11.24 6.04
N ALA A 305 -3.11 10.44 6.45
CA ALA A 305 -2.11 9.81 5.59
C ALA A 305 -2.65 8.60 4.82
N VAL A 306 -3.75 8.03 5.29
CA VAL A 306 -4.47 6.95 4.66
C VAL A 306 -5.95 7.32 4.59
N ASP A 307 -6.63 6.87 3.55
CA ASP A 307 -8.08 7.00 3.43
C ASP A 307 -8.68 5.69 2.93
N PHE A 308 -9.95 5.48 3.26
CA PHE A 308 -10.75 4.40 2.70
C PHE A 308 -11.87 4.99 1.86
N ILE A 309 -11.72 4.89 0.55
CA ILE A 309 -12.67 5.41 -0.42
C ILE A 309 -13.62 4.30 -0.87
N LEU A 310 -14.87 4.66 -1.13
CA LEU A 310 -15.92 3.71 -1.49
C LEU A 310 -16.37 3.92 -2.93
N SER A 311 -16.75 2.82 -3.57
CA SER A 311 -17.42 2.84 -4.88
C SER A 311 -18.85 3.34 -4.74
N GLN A 312 -19.36 3.96 -5.81
CA GLN A 312 -20.78 4.29 -5.96
C GLN A 312 -21.72 3.06 -5.88
N ALA A 313 -21.19 1.85 -6.03
CA ALA A 313 -21.97 0.62 -5.88
C ALA A 313 -22.29 0.29 -4.42
N VAL A 314 -21.59 0.91 -3.46
CA VAL A 314 -21.85 0.72 -2.02
C VAL A 314 -23.15 1.44 -1.65
N PRO A 315 -24.16 0.74 -1.09
CA PRO A 315 -25.40 1.38 -0.66
C PRO A 315 -25.15 2.50 0.37
N GLU A 316 -25.92 3.58 0.29
CA GLU A 316 -25.75 4.79 1.10
C GLU A 316 -25.74 4.50 2.61
N ASP A 317 -26.63 3.64 3.10
CA ASP A 317 -26.68 3.26 4.52
C ASP A 317 -25.36 2.60 4.99
N THR A 318 -24.80 1.72 4.15
CA THR A 318 -23.52 1.05 4.42
C THR A 318 -22.37 2.04 4.34
N ALA A 319 -22.34 2.92 3.33
CA ALA A 319 -21.35 3.97 3.21
C ALA A 319 -21.38 4.92 4.42
N GLY A 320 -22.56 5.34 4.85
CA GLY A 320 -22.76 6.18 6.03
C GLY A 320 -22.27 5.50 7.31
N LYS A 321 -22.47 4.19 7.45
CA LYS A 321 -21.95 3.43 8.60
C LYS A 321 -20.42 3.35 8.60
N LEU A 322 -19.81 3.07 7.44
CA LEU A 322 -18.36 3.01 7.29
C LEU A 322 -17.71 4.38 7.52
N ASN A 323 -18.31 5.46 7.01
CA ASN A 323 -17.84 6.82 7.26
C ASN A 323 -17.92 7.21 8.74
N ARG A 324 -19.00 6.83 9.44
CA ARG A 324 -19.06 7.04 10.90
C ARG A 324 -17.94 6.31 11.64
N ILE A 325 -17.68 5.04 11.31
CA ILE A 325 -16.58 4.28 11.93
C ILE A 325 -15.23 4.93 11.61
N LYS A 326 -15.03 5.39 10.37
CA LYS A 326 -13.85 6.16 9.95
C LYS A 326 -13.64 7.40 10.83
N ASP A 327 -14.70 8.17 11.09
CA ASP A 327 -14.64 9.35 11.94
C ASP A 327 -14.37 9.01 13.40
N GLN A 328 -14.92 7.89 13.90
CA GLN A 328 -14.65 7.41 15.26
C GLN A 328 -13.21 6.97 15.45
N ILE A 329 -12.58 6.37 14.44
CA ILE A 329 -11.14 6.06 14.47
C ILE A 329 -10.33 7.35 14.55
N LYS A 330 -10.64 8.34 13.70
CA LYS A 330 -9.95 9.63 13.69
C LYS A 330 -10.06 10.38 15.03
N LYS A 331 -11.16 10.20 15.76
CA LYS A 331 -11.38 10.78 17.09
C LYS A 331 -10.78 9.94 18.24
N GLY A 332 -10.20 8.78 17.94
CA GLY A 332 -9.68 7.84 18.95
C GLY A 332 -10.76 7.09 19.74
N GLU A 333 -12.04 7.21 19.35
CA GLU A 333 -13.16 6.48 19.98
C GLU A 333 -13.10 4.98 19.66
N ILE A 334 -12.65 4.65 18.45
CA ILE A 334 -12.30 3.28 18.05
C ILE A 334 -10.79 3.22 17.88
N LYS A 335 -10.16 2.29 18.59
CA LYS A 335 -8.72 2.02 18.50
C LYS A 335 -8.51 0.67 17.84
N PRO A 336 -8.29 0.59 16.51
CA PRO A 336 -8.15 -0.68 15.80
C PRO A 336 -7.13 -1.63 16.44
N TYR A 337 -5.98 -1.11 16.84
CA TYR A 337 -4.89 -1.88 17.45
C TYR A 337 -5.28 -2.58 18.76
N ALA A 338 -6.22 -2.00 19.52
CA ALA A 338 -6.68 -2.52 20.81
C ALA A 338 -7.66 -3.70 20.66
N ILE A 339 -8.10 -4.01 19.44
CA ILE A 339 -8.99 -5.15 19.18
C ILE A 339 -8.14 -6.40 19.08
N GLU A 340 -8.36 -7.33 20.01
CA GLU A 340 -7.69 -8.63 20.01
C GLU A 340 -8.23 -9.52 18.90
N ILE A 341 -7.33 -10.16 18.15
CA ILE A 341 -7.66 -11.18 17.15
C ILE A 341 -7.77 -12.53 17.88
N PRO A 342 -8.96 -13.12 18.05
CA PRO A 342 -9.07 -14.41 18.72
C PRO A 342 -8.46 -15.52 17.87
N VAL A 343 -7.90 -16.53 18.55
CA VAL A 343 -7.36 -17.73 17.92
C VAL A 343 -8.39 -18.34 16.96
N GLY A 344 -7.95 -18.63 15.74
CA GLY A 344 -8.77 -19.23 14.70
C GLY A 344 -9.74 -18.26 14.02
N LEU A 345 -9.66 -16.93 14.24
CA LEU A 345 -10.33 -15.97 13.38
C LEU A 345 -9.71 -15.96 11.98
N VAL A 346 -8.38 -15.94 11.95
CA VAL A 346 -7.55 -16.00 10.74
C VAL A 346 -7.15 -17.44 10.49
N THR A 347 -7.25 -17.89 9.25
CA THR A 347 -7.00 -19.28 8.85
C THR A 347 -6.32 -19.30 7.48
N ASP A 348 -5.30 -20.15 7.31
CA ASP A 348 -4.68 -20.33 5.98
C ASP A 348 -5.72 -20.94 5.03
N MET A 349 -5.80 -20.42 3.80
CA MET A 349 -6.72 -20.93 2.77
C MET A 349 -6.62 -22.44 2.53
N LYS A 350 -5.47 -23.07 2.79
CA LYS A 350 -5.27 -24.53 2.66
C LYS A 350 -6.07 -25.33 3.68
N GLU A 351 -6.45 -24.72 4.80
CA GLU A 351 -7.23 -25.37 5.86
C GLU A 351 -8.74 -25.24 5.61
N LEU A 352 -9.16 -24.47 4.60
CA LEU A 352 -10.56 -24.30 4.28
C LEU A 352 -11.17 -25.62 3.76
N PRO A 353 -12.26 -26.12 4.35
CA PRO A 353 -12.94 -27.30 3.83
C PRO A 353 -13.54 -26.98 2.46
N VAL A 354 -12.96 -27.54 1.40
CA VAL A 354 -13.49 -27.37 0.03
C VAL A 354 -14.76 -28.19 -0.12
N ASP A 355 -15.91 -27.51 -0.21
CA ASP A 355 -17.15 -28.15 -0.65
C ASP A 355 -17.07 -28.47 -2.14
N ARG A 356 -16.68 -29.71 -2.46
CA ARG A 356 -16.54 -30.22 -3.83
C ARG A 356 -17.86 -30.26 -4.61
N ASN A 357 -19.00 -30.08 -3.94
CA ASN A 357 -20.32 -30.05 -4.56
C ASN A 357 -20.84 -28.62 -4.78
N ARG A 358 -20.10 -27.59 -4.33
CA ARG A 358 -20.46 -26.20 -4.59
C ARG A 358 -20.34 -25.93 -6.09
N PRO A 359 -21.42 -25.58 -6.80
CA PRO A 359 -21.29 -25.18 -8.20
C PRO A 359 -20.40 -23.93 -8.27
N PRO A 360 -19.55 -23.80 -9.30
CA PRO A 360 -18.74 -22.60 -9.48
C PRO A 360 -19.65 -21.37 -9.50
N ALA A 361 -19.22 -20.31 -8.82
CA ALA A 361 -19.94 -19.05 -8.79
C ALA A 361 -20.20 -18.57 -10.23
N GLY A 362 -21.47 -18.61 -10.67
CA GLY A 362 -21.87 -18.24 -12.02
C GLY A 362 -22.42 -19.35 -12.91
N ALA A 363 -22.50 -20.61 -12.47
CA ALA A 363 -23.29 -21.61 -13.19
C ALA A 363 -24.77 -21.22 -13.13
N GLN A 364 -25.38 -20.90 -14.29
CA GLN A 364 -26.83 -20.72 -14.39
C GLN A 364 -27.53 -21.95 -13.79
N PRO A 365 -28.67 -21.79 -13.09
CA PRO A 365 -29.59 -22.90 -12.96
C PRO A 365 -29.91 -23.32 -14.40
N GLY A 366 -29.52 -24.53 -14.78
CA GLY A 366 -29.92 -25.09 -16.07
C GLY A 366 -31.41 -24.86 -16.21
N THR A 367 -31.83 -24.31 -17.34
CA THR A 367 -33.24 -24.14 -17.69
C THR A 367 -33.88 -25.52 -17.69
N GLY A 368 -34.36 -25.94 -16.52
CA GLY A 368 -35.16 -27.13 -16.33
C GLY A 368 -36.44 -26.89 -17.10
N ASN A 369 -36.46 -27.37 -18.34
CA ASN A 369 -37.65 -27.44 -19.17
C ASN A 369 -38.63 -28.39 -18.50
N SER A 370 -39.45 -27.86 -17.59
CA SER A 370 -40.61 -28.56 -17.06
C SER A 370 -41.67 -28.65 -18.14
N GLY A 371 -41.97 -29.87 -18.57
CA GLY A 371 -43.28 -30.21 -19.11
C GLY A 371 -43.33 -30.52 -20.60
N ARG A 372 -43.16 -31.80 -20.92
CA ARG A 372 -44.09 -32.46 -21.85
C ARG A 372 -44.14 -33.95 -21.58
N THR A 373 -45.15 -34.33 -20.80
CA THR A 373 -45.67 -35.69 -20.70
C THR A 373 -46.24 -36.11 -22.06
N GLY A 374 -45.81 -37.26 -22.56
CA GLY A 374 -46.38 -37.90 -23.74
C GLY A 374 -45.91 -39.34 -23.81
N GLY A 375 -46.71 -40.25 -23.25
CA GLY A 375 -46.49 -41.69 -23.35
C GLY A 375 -46.65 -42.19 -24.78
N GLY A 376 -45.91 -43.26 -25.10
CA GLY A 376 -46.00 -43.94 -26.39
C GLY A 376 -45.06 -45.14 -26.43
N SER A 377 -45.57 -46.29 -26.04
CA SER A 377 -45.03 -47.62 -26.32
C SER A 377 -45.06 -47.93 -27.82
N ASN A 378 -43.97 -48.46 -28.42
CA ASN A 378 -43.98 -49.74 -29.17
C ASN A 378 -42.61 -50.18 -29.75
N SER A 379 -42.30 -51.46 -29.50
CA SER A 379 -41.73 -52.54 -30.35
C SER A 379 -40.88 -52.31 -31.63
N SER A 380 -39.75 -53.05 -31.66
CA SER A 380 -39.30 -54.05 -32.67
C SER A 380 -38.82 -53.68 -34.10
N GLY A 381 -37.74 -54.37 -34.51
CA GLY A 381 -37.30 -54.63 -35.89
C GLY A 381 -36.16 -53.71 -36.36
N GLY A 382 -35.03 -54.13 -36.92
CA GLY A 382 -34.66 -55.37 -37.59
C GLY A 382 -33.92 -55.02 -38.91
N SER A 383 -32.61 -55.25 -38.94
CA SER A 383 -31.73 -55.58 -40.09
C SER A 383 -31.82 -54.83 -41.44
N THR A 384 -30.68 -54.37 -41.95
CA THR A 384 -29.93 -54.91 -43.13
C THR A 384 -28.84 -53.91 -43.54
N GLY A 385 -27.56 -54.32 -43.55
CA GLY A 385 -26.80 -54.68 -44.76
C GLY A 385 -25.97 -53.45 -45.20
N GLY A 386 -24.70 -53.47 -45.57
CA GLY A 386 -23.60 -54.39 -45.88
C GLY A 386 -22.50 -53.43 -46.39
N SER A 387 -21.19 -53.59 -46.24
CA SER A 387 -20.26 -54.60 -46.75
C SER A 387 -18.91 -53.82 -46.74
N SER A 388 -17.89 -54.23 -45.98
CA SER A 388 -16.69 -54.97 -46.43
C SER A 388 -15.99 -54.35 -47.66
N ASN A 389 -14.67 -54.25 -47.78
CA ASN A 389 -13.51 -55.05 -47.39
C ASN A 389 -12.26 -54.17 -47.63
N GLY A 390 -11.03 -54.41 -47.17
CA GLY A 390 -10.34 -55.51 -46.49
C GLY A 390 -8.90 -55.02 -46.26
N GLY A 391 -8.21 -55.38 -45.16
CA GLY A 391 -7.36 -56.58 -45.04
C GLY A 391 -5.95 -56.31 -45.62
N THR A 392 -4.79 -56.63 -45.04
CA THR A 392 -4.37 -57.54 -43.95
C THR A 392 -2.86 -57.28 -43.73
N ALA A 393 -2.39 -57.09 -42.49
CA ALA A 393 -1.51 -57.98 -41.69
C ALA A 393 -0.07 -58.28 -42.21
N GLY A 394 0.93 -58.06 -41.34
CA GLY A 394 2.31 -58.57 -41.49
C GLY A 394 3.28 -58.06 -40.41
N SER A 395 3.65 -58.97 -39.51
CA SER A 395 4.52 -58.89 -38.32
C SER A 395 5.96 -58.39 -38.47
N GLY A 396 6.55 -57.88 -37.37
CA GLY A 396 8.00 -57.78 -37.15
C GLY A 396 8.36 -57.30 -35.73
N GLU A 397 9.24 -58.04 -35.05
CA GLU A 397 9.65 -57.95 -33.64
C GLU A 397 10.42 -56.67 -33.26
N ASN A 398 10.44 -56.29 -31.97
CA ASN A 398 11.59 -56.46 -31.06
C ASN A 398 11.53 -55.53 -29.83
N THR A 399 12.10 -56.01 -28.73
CA THR A 399 12.03 -55.61 -27.33
C THR A 399 12.84 -54.38 -26.92
N GLY A 400 12.50 -53.79 -25.77
CA GLY A 400 13.49 -53.33 -24.77
C GLY A 400 13.39 -51.87 -24.33
N GLY A 401 12.87 -51.64 -23.12
CA GLY A 401 12.94 -50.35 -22.42
C GLY A 401 14.26 -50.16 -21.65
N THR A 402 14.53 -48.94 -21.21
CA THR A 402 15.57 -48.63 -20.21
C THR A 402 15.21 -47.39 -19.39
N THR A 403 15.63 -47.44 -18.13
CA THR A 403 15.46 -46.45 -17.05
C THR A 403 16.82 -45.93 -16.56
N THR A 404 16.78 -44.86 -15.74
CA THR A 404 17.74 -44.37 -14.72
C THR A 404 19.00 -43.57 -15.14
N GLY A 405 19.20 -42.41 -14.48
CA GLY A 405 20.36 -41.48 -14.57
C GLY A 405 21.58 -41.93 -13.72
N PRO A 406 22.39 -41.08 -13.05
CA PRO A 406 22.59 -39.60 -13.08
C PRO A 406 24.07 -39.21 -13.41
N SER A 407 24.43 -37.91 -13.42
CA SER A 407 25.84 -37.46 -13.58
C SER A 407 26.37 -36.66 -12.38
N THR A 408 27.63 -36.97 -12.03
CA THR A 408 28.51 -36.32 -11.06
C THR A 408 29.77 -35.82 -11.79
N GLY A 409 30.42 -34.75 -11.29
CA GLY A 409 31.88 -34.63 -11.40
C GLY A 409 32.46 -33.34 -12.02
N THR A 410 32.98 -32.48 -11.13
CA THR A 410 34.23 -31.68 -11.17
C THR A 410 35.20 -31.88 -12.35
N ASN A 411 35.83 -30.81 -12.89
CA ASN A 411 37.18 -30.32 -12.52
C ASN A 411 37.76 -29.25 -13.49
N THR A 412 38.41 -28.23 -12.89
CA THR A 412 39.69 -27.53 -13.24
C THR A 412 40.12 -27.23 -14.69
N GLY A 413 40.65 -26.00 -14.90
CA GLY A 413 41.64 -25.72 -15.96
C GLY A 413 41.97 -24.23 -16.14
N GLU A 414 43.20 -23.85 -15.77
CA GLU A 414 43.85 -22.53 -15.85
C GLU A 414 44.22 -22.02 -17.27
N ALA A 415 44.69 -20.75 -17.28
CA ALA A 415 45.59 -20.08 -18.23
C ALA A 415 44.95 -19.37 -19.44
N ALA A 416 45.46 -18.25 -19.97
CA ALA A 416 46.33 -17.14 -19.57
C ALA A 416 46.45 -16.27 -20.85
N ASP A 417 46.67 -14.96 -20.68
CA ASP A 417 47.29 -13.99 -21.59
C ASP A 417 46.91 -13.91 -23.08
N ASN A 418 46.45 -12.72 -23.50
CA ASN A 418 47.31 -11.78 -24.24
C ASN A 418 46.64 -10.38 -24.36
N PRO A 419 47.38 -9.26 -24.16
CA PRO A 419 46.89 -7.90 -24.39
C PRO A 419 47.34 -7.35 -25.75
N GLY A 420 46.70 -6.27 -26.22
CA GLY A 420 47.20 -5.49 -27.35
C GLY A 420 46.34 -4.26 -27.66
N ASN A 421 46.92 -3.07 -27.42
CA ASN A 421 46.99 -1.85 -28.26
C ASN A 421 45.78 -1.47 -29.15
N ASP A 422 45.39 -0.21 -29.36
CA ASP A 422 46.14 1.06 -29.37
C ASP A 422 45.18 2.25 -29.17
N ASP A 423 45.72 3.25 -28.47
CA ASP A 423 45.66 4.70 -28.67
C ASP A 423 44.61 5.45 -29.55
N SER A 424 43.88 6.34 -28.85
CA SER A 424 43.99 7.81 -28.91
C SER A 424 43.46 8.65 -30.10
N ALA A 425 42.58 9.58 -29.70
CA ALA A 425 42.55 11.03 -30.00
C ALA A 425 41.78 11.59 -31.22
N GLY A 426 41.06 12.70 -30.96
CA GLY A 426 40.80 13.75 -31.95
C GLY A 426 39.45 14.46 -31.79
N GLY A 427 39.45 15.69 -31.23
CA GLY A 427 38.29 16.59 -31.18
C GLY A 427 38.39 17.82 -32.09
N SER A 428 37.44 18.74 -31.87
CA SER A 428 37.25 20.11 -32.42
C SER A 428 36.51 20.21 -33.76
N GLU A 429 35.34 20.90 -33.77
CA GLU A 429 35.09 22.28 -34.29
C GLU A 429 34.66 22.22 -35.78
N THR A 430 33.74 23.00 -36.37
CA THR A 430 33.01 24.25 -36.09
C THR A 430 31.88 24.42 -37.13
N THR A 431 30.91 25.24 -36.78
CA THR A 431 29.90 26.04 -37.54
C THR A 431 29.95 26.18 -39.08
N ASP A 432 28.76 26.12 -39.70
CA ASP A 432 28.14 27.06 -40.67
C ASP A 432 26.73 26.49 -41.02
N GLY A 433 25.63 27.20 -41.26
CA GLY A 433 25.38 28.56 -41.74
C GLY A 433 24.56 28.48 -43.05
N SER A 434 23.37 29.11 -43.08
CA SER A 434 22.41 29.27 -44.22
C SER A 434 21.46 28.09 -44.54
N GLY A 435 20.20 28.25 -44.93
CA GLY A 435 19.40 29.43 -45.26
C GLY A 435 17.92 29.07 -45.55
N THR A 436 17.09 30.09 -45.38
CA THR A 436 15.69 30.37 -45.79
C THR A 436 14.97 29.51 -46.85
N ASP A 437 13.72 29.12 -46.55
CA ASP A 437 12.44 29.35 -47.28
C ASP A 437 11.33 28.58 -46.51
N GLY A 438 10.10 29.02 -46.22
CA GLY A 438 9.23 29.99 -46.86
C GLY A 438 8.05 29.27 -47.55
N THR A 439 6.93 29.00 -46.83
CA THR A 439 5.51 28.83 -47.30
C THR A 439 4.68 28.04 -46.24
N THR A 440 3.79 28.66 -45.46
CA THR A 440 2.35 28.99 -45.65
C THR A 440 1.35 27.83 -45.65
N GLY A 441 0.37 27.91 -44.73
CA GLY A 441 -0.91 27.16 -44.68
C GLY A 441 -1.11 26.55 -43.29
N GLY A 442 -1.86 27.10 -42.34
CA GLY A 442 -3.19 27.71 -42.43
C GLY A 442 -4.08 26.97 -41.43
N SER A 443 -4.22 27.49 -40.20
CA SER A 443 -5.16 26.95 -39.19
C SER A 443 -6.19 28.02 -38.84
N ASN A 444 -7.45 27.70 -39.11
CA ASN A 444 -8.60 28.52 -38.74
C ASN A 444 -8.75 28.55 -37.22
N GLY A 445 -8.83 29.76 -36.68
CA GLY A 445 -9.41 30.02 -35.36
C GLY A 445 -10.90 30.35 -35.46
N ASN A 446 -11.64 30.01 -34.40
CA ASN A 446 -12.57 30.88 -33.67
C ASN A 446 -12.99 30.10 -32.41
N GLY A 447 -12.76 30.56 -31.18
CA GLY A 447 -13.42 31.72 -30.55
C GLY A 447 -14.76 31.24 -29.97
N THR A 448 -15.15 31.39 -28.70
CA THR A 448 -14.94 32.42 -27.66
C THR A 448 -15.55 31.87 -26.36
N ALA A 449 -14.87 31.93 -25.22
CA ALA A 449 -15.07 32.88 -24.11
C ALA A 449 -16.50 32.92 -23.49
N GLY A 450 -16.57 32.59 -22.20
CA GLY A 450 -17.71 32.76 -21.31
C GLY A 450 -17.26 32.61 -19.85
N ASP A 451 -16.86 33.74 -19.27
CA ASP A 451 -16.48 33.97 -17.88
C ASP A 451 -17.72 34.05 -16.96
N SER A 452 -17.61 33.51 -15.74
CA SER A 452 -18.08 34.08 -14.46
C SER A 452 -18.51 33.01 -13.45
N GLY A 453 -17.94 33.08 -12.23
CA GLY A 453 -18.46 32.34 -11.08
C GLY A 453 -17.40 31.90 -10.08
N SER A 454 -16.67 32.84 -9.50
CA SER A 454 -15.83 32.63 -8.31
C SER A 454 -16.69 32.22 -7.11
N GLY A 455 -16.62 30.95 -6.72
CA GLY A 455 -17.09 30.43 -5.44
C GLY A 455 -15.89 30.03 -4.60
N ASP A 456 -15.42 30.97 -3.78
CA ASP A 456 -14.43 30.75 -2.73
C ASP A 456 -15.07 29.90 -1.63
N THR A 457 -14.82 28.59 -1.64
CA THR A 457 -15.08 27.70 -0.50
C THR A 457 -13.74 27.30 0.09
N THR A 458 -13.24 28.15 0.97
CA THR A 458 -12.23 27.80 1.96
C THR A 458 -12.84 26.73 2.89
N ASP A 459 -12.61 25.46 2.58
CA ASP A 459 -12.83 24.39 3.55
C ASP A 459 -11.86 24.62 4.72
N PRO A 460 -12.35 24.68 5.97
CA PRO A 460 -11.48 24.85 7.12
C PRO A 460 -10.65 23.57 7.32
N LEU A 461 -9.33 23.72 7.20
CA LEU A 461 -8.34 22.71 7.54
C LEU A 461 -8.60 22.18 8.97
N PRO A 462 -8.41 20.87 9.24
CA PRO A 462 -8.55 20.33 10.58
C PRO A 462 -7.48 20.94 11.49
N GLN A 463 -7.92 21.78 12.41
CA GLN A 463 -7.13 22.22 13.55
C GLN A 463 -7.11 21.11 14.60
N ASP A 464 -6.02 21.05 15.37
CA ASP A 464 -5.70 20.11 16.45
C ASP A 464 -5.30 18.68 16.04
N ILE A 465 -4.03 18.56 15.63
CA ILE A 465 -3.17 17.42 15.99
C ILE A 465 -2.47 17.78 17.32
N GLY A 466 -3.28 17.84 18.37
CA GLY A 466 -2.84 18.06 19.75
C GLY A 466 -2.64 16.73 20.47
N SER A 467 -1.53 16.61 21.17
CA SER A 467 -1.14 15.51 22.04
C SER A 467 -2.24 15.11 23.03
N THR A 468 -2.71 13.86 22.97
CA THR A 468 -3.13 13.03 24.11
C THR A 468 -3.09 11.56 23.75
#